data_AF-A0A1X9MHT5-F1
#
_entry.id   AF-A0A1X9MHT5-F1
#
_cell.length_a   1.000
_cell.length_b   1.000
_cell.length_c   1.000
_cell.angle_alpha   90.00
_cell.angle_beta   90.00
_cell.angle_gamma   90.00
#
_symmetry.space_group_name_H-M   'P 1'
#
loop_
_entity.id
_entity.type
_entity.pdbx_description
1 polymer ?
#
loop_
_entity_poly.entity_id
_entity_poly.type
_entity_poly.pdbx_seq_one_letter_code
_entity_poly.pdbx_strand_id
1 'polypeptide(L)'
;MRHILLSTFLVYLNFRRQTWRILPKYLKALLYIAFINSSYYYFFKRRILWEFQSNNLNLKVLRIIHIYFITPLLFLLCMKDLPQENVKLQMKHIFKWSIICAFCEFIGLKTKLIFFKNGWNIFWSWLIYIFLFTFGYINTKRPLFIWTLSVPTLLFFLLKFKAPIYRITILGPLFFFIRQKKPTL
;
A
#
# COMPACT_ATOMS: atom_id res chain seq x y z
N MET A 1 -8.89 6.91 -18.89
CA MET A 1 -10.29 6.42 -18.75
C MET A 1 -10.38 5.11 -17.96
N ARG A 2 -9.66 4.03 -18.33
CA ARG A 2 -9.72 2.71 -17.64
C ARG A 2 -9.43 2.76 -16.13
N HIS A 3 -8.43 3.54 -15.69
CA HIS A 3 -8.11 3.75 -14.27
C HIS A 3 -9.23 4.44 -13.48
N ILE A 4 -9.92 5.38 -14.13
CA ILE A 4 -11.04 6.12 -13.52
C ILE A 4 -12.20 5.15 -13.32
N LEU A 5 -12.51 4.34 -14.33
CA LEU A 5 -13.59 3.35 -14.26
C LEU A 5 -13.38 2.34 -13.12
N LEU A 6 -12.17 1.77 -13.00
CA LEU A 6 -11.84 0.87 -11.88
C LEU A 6 -11.95 1.55 -10.52
N SER A 7 -11.48 2.79 -10.41
CA SER A 7 -11.54 3.56 -9.16
C SER A 7 -12.99 3.89 -8.79
N THR A 8 -13.81 4.35 -9.75
CA THR A 8 -15.22 4.65 -9.56
C THR A 8 -16.02 3.39 -9.21
N PHE A 9 -15.74 2.26 -9.85
CA PHE A 9 -16.36 0.98 -9.53
C PHE A 9 -16.06 0.57 -8.08
N LEU A 10 -14.82 0.76 -7.62
CA LEU A 10 -14.41 0.45 -6.27
C LEU A 10 -15.05 1.37 -5.23
N VAL A 11 -15.20 2.66 -5.55
CA VAL A 11 -15.97 3.62 -4.74
C VAL A 11 -17.44 3.20 -4.67
N TYR A 12 -18.04 2.83 -5.80
CA TYR A 12 -19.42 2.34 -5.85
C TYR A 12 -19.61 1.07 -5.03
N LEU A 13 -18.68 0.11 -5.07
CA LEU A 13 -18.74 -1.08 -4.22
C LEU A 13 -18.67 -0.75 -2.73
N ASN A 14 -17.81 0.19 -2.34
CA ASN A 14 -17.75 0.69 -0.97
C ASN A 14 -19.06 1.38 -0.57
N PHE A 15 -19.63 2.17 -1.49
CA PHE A 15 -20.92 2.81 -1.31
C PHE A 15 -22.05 1.77 -1.14
N ARG A 16 -22.10 0.74 -1.97
CA ARG A 16 -23.10 -0.32 -1.84
C ARG A 16 -22.93 -1.13 -0.56
N ARG A 17 -21.68 -1.35 -0.13
CA ARG A 17 -21.36 -2.12 1.08
C ARG A 17 -21.33 -1.27 2.35
N GLN A 18 -21.70 0.00 2.37
CA GLN A 18 -21.80 0.74 3.65
C GLN A 18 -20.49 0.76 4.46
N THR A 19 -19.34 0.69 3.80
CA THR A 19 -18.02 0.63 4.49
C THR A 19 -17.69 1.92 5.24
N TRP A 20 -18.35 3.04 4.95
CA TRP A 20 -18.19 4.29 5.72
C TRP A 20 -18.59 4.13 7.18
N ARG A 21 -19.50 3.20 7.53
CA ARG A 21 -19.92 2.96 8.92
C ARG A 21 -18.79 2.41 9.79
N ILE A 22 -17.88 1.63 9.21
CA ILE A 22 -16.73 1.05 9.92
C ILE A 22 -15.48 1.93 9.83
N LEU A 23 -15.49 2.98 9.00
CA LEU A 23 -14.35 3.86 8.76
C LEU A 23 -13.72 4.41 10.06
N PRO A 24 -14.47 4.92 11.05
CA PRO A 24 -13.88 5.48 12.27
C PRO A 24 -13.09 4.44 13.07
N LYS A 25 -13.55 3.18 13.07
CA LYS A 25 -12.89 2.07 13.76
C LYS A 25 -11.51 1.75 13.17
N TYR A 26 -11.36 1.90 11.86
CA TYR A 26 -10.15 1.51 11.13
C TYR A 26 -9.23 2.69 10.77
N LEU A 27 -9.57 3.92 11.14
CA LEU A 27 -8.83 5.13 10.73
C LEU A 27 -7.33 5.05 11.02
N LYS A 28 -6.95 4.58 12.23
CA LYS A 28 -5.53 4.39 12.60
C LYS A 28 -4.82 3.37 11.70
N ALA A 29 -5.50 2.29 11.31
CA ALA A 29 -4.96 1.30 10.37
C ALA A 29 -4.83 1.86 8.94
N LEU A 30 -5.79 2.68 8.50
CA LEU A 30 -5.71 3.33 7.20
C LEU A 30 -4.53 4.29 7.10
N LEU A 31 -4.28 5.08 8.14
CA LEU A 31 -3.11 5.97 8.21
C LEU A 31 -1.80 5.16 8.18
N TYR A 32 -1.73 4.08 8.94
CA TYR A 32 -0.58 3.17 8.92
C TYR A 32 -0.34 2.59 7.52
N ILE A 33 -1.39 2.09 6.86
CA ILE A 33 -1.31 1.55 5.50
C ILE A 33 -0.81 2.61 4.50
N ALA A 34 -1.37 3.83 4.55
CA ALA A 34 -0.96 4.92 3.69
C ALA A 34 0.51 5.31 3.93
N PHE A 35 0.97 5.27 5.18
CA PHE A 35 2.36 5.53 5.56
C PHE A 35 3.33 4.48 4.99
N ILE A 36 3.02 3.19 5.14
CA ILE A 36 3.86 2.11 4.59
C ILE A 36 3.88 2.16 3.06
N ASN A 37 2.74 2.38 2.41
CA ASN A 37 2.67 2.55 0.95
C ASN A 37 3.46 3.77 0.47
N SER A 38 3.43 4.89 1.21
CA SER A 38 4.23 6.06 0.88
C SER A 38 5.72 5.80 1.06
N SER A 39 6.09 5.06 2.10
CA SER A 39 7.47 4.65 2.39
C SER A 39 8.05 3.81 1.26
N TYR A 40 7.26 2.92 0.64
CA TYR A 40 7.68 2.20 -0.56
C TYR A 40 8.13 3.16 -1.68
N TYR A 41 7.34 4.17 -2.02
CA TYR A 41 7.71 5.13 -3.07
C TYR A 41 8.91 6.00 -2.69
N TYR A 42 9.12 6.24 -1.39
CA TYR A 42 10.30 6.92 -0.88
C TYR A 42 11.57 6.06 -1.08
N PHE A 43 11.55 4.80 -0.63
CA PHE A 43 12.72 3.92 -0.71
C PHE A 43 13.01 3.40 -2.12
N PHE A 44 11.99 3.20 -2.95
CA PHE A 44 12.14 2.68 -4.30
C PHE A 44 12.04 3.77 -5.39
N LYS A 45 12.20 5.06 -5.02
CA LYS A 45 12.08 6.20 -5.94
C LYS A 45 12.88 6.05 -7.24
N ARG A 46 14.10 5.49 -7.16
CA ARG A 46 15.00 5.28 -8.31
C ARG A 46 14.89 3.89 -8.94
N ARG A 47 14.27 2.93 -8.25
CA ARG A 47 14.14 1.54 -8.69
C ARG A 47 12.72 1.03 -8.42
N ILE A 48 11.77 1.62 -9.15
CA ILE A 48 10.35 1.29 -8.98
C ILE A 48 10.13 -0.17 -9.36
N LEU A 49 9.49 -0.93 -8.47
CA LEU A 49 9.19 -2.35 -8.69
C LEU A 49 7.85 -2.51 -9.41
N TRP A 50 6.92 -1.61 -9.10
CA TRP A 50 5.55 -1.65 -9.53
C TRP A 50 5.09 -0.24 -9.87
N GLU A 51 4.56 -0.04 -11.07
CA GLU A 51 4.18 1.27 -11.55
C GLU A 51 2.90 1.24 -12.40
N PHE A 52 2.03 2.22 -12.20
CA PHE A 52 0.92 2.47 -13.09
C PHE A 52 1.37 3.11 -14.40
N GLN A 53 0.73 2.74 -15.50
CA GLN A 53 0.82 3.47 -16.76
C GLN A 53 -0.46 4.22 -17.04
N SER A 54 -0.37 5.54 -17.23
CA SER A 54 -1.48 6.35 -17.72
C SER A 54 -0.99 7.40 -18.71
N ASN A 55 -1.58 7.42 -19.91
CA ASN A 55 -1.27 8.45 -20.92
C ASN A 55 -2.01 9.77 -20.64
N ASN A 56 -3.14 9.72 -19.93
CA ASN A 56 -4.05 10.86 -19.77
C ASN A 56 -3.93 11.58 -18.41
N LEU A 57 -3.24 10.99 -17.44
CA LEU A 57 -3.15 11.52 -16.08
C LEU A 57 -1.70 11.58 -15.63
N ASN A 58 -1.38 12.60 -14.83
CA ASN A 58 -0.08 12.72 -14.21
C ASN A 58 0.14 11.55 -13.25
N LEU A 59 1.21 10.78 -13.47
CA LEU A 59 1.56 9.58 -12.69
C LEU A 59 1.65 9.87 -11.19
N LYS A 60 2.12 11.07 -10.79
CA LYS A 60 2.20 11.48 -9.38
C LYS A 60 0.80 11.54 -8.73
N VAL A 61 -0.16 12.14 -9.43
CA VAL A 61 -1.55 12.26 -8.95
C VAL A 61 -2.18 10.88 -8.83
N LEU A 62 -1.97 10.02 -9.83
CA LEU A 62 -2.49 8.65 -9.81
C LEU A 62 -1.93 7.84 -8.63
N ARG A 63 -0.64 8.00 -8.30
CA ARG A 63 -0.03 7.37 -7.10
C ARG A 63 -0.69 7.87 -5.81
N ILE A 64 -0.90 9.17 -5.66
CA ILE A 64 -1.56 9.74 -4.47
C ILE A 64 -2.98 9.19 -4.35
N ILE A 65 -3.75 9.19 -5.43
CA ILE A 65 -5.10 8.62 -5.44
C ILE A 65 -5.07 7.15 -5.00
N HIS A 66 -4.12 6.38 -5.50
CA HIS A 66 -4.03 4.98 -5.16
C HIS A 66 -3.66 4.73 -3.68
N ILE A 67 -2.69 5.47 -3.14
CA ILE A 67 -2.20 5.32 -1.77
C ILE A 67 -3.24 5.77 -0.74
N TYR A 68 -3.94 6.88 -0.99
CA TYR A 68 -4.82 7.51 -0.01
C TYR A 68 -6.30 7.18 -0.18
N PHE A 69 -6.71 6.70 -1.36
CA PHE A 69 -8.11 6.36 -1.62
C PHE A 69 -8.27 4.88 -1.97
N ILE A 70 -7.64 4.39 -3.03
CA ILE A 70 -7.90 3.03 -3.54
C ILE A 70 -7.48 1.97 -2.51
N THR A 71 -6.27 2.06 -1.96
CA THR A 71 -5.77 1.07 -0.99
C THR A 71 -6.55 1.08 0.34
N PRO A 72 -6.88 2.24 0.94
CA PRO A 72 -7.81 2.30 2.07
C PRO A 72 -9.18 1.69 1.80
N LEU A 73 -9.77 1.99 0.64
CA LEU A 73 -11.08 1.47 0.26
C LEU A 73 -11.05 -0.06 0.03
N LEU A 74 -9.97 -0.59 -0.51
CA LEU A 74 -9.75 -2.04 -0.60
C LEU A 74 -9.67 -2.69 0.79
N PHE A 75 -8.91 -2.08 1.69
CA PHE A 75 -8.79 -2.55 3.07
C PHE A 75 -10.14 -2.58 3.78
N LEU A 76 -10.94 -1.51 3.67
CA LEU A 76 -12.27 -1.46 4.28
C LEU A 76 -13.22 -2.51 3.74
N LEU A 77 -13.22 -2.76 2.42
CA LEU A 77 -14.01 -3.83 1.81
C LEU A 77 -13.64 -5.20 2.37
N CYS A 78 -12.35 -5.47 2.55
CA CYS A 78 -11.89 -6.72 3.16
C CYS A 78 -12.32 -6.82 4.64
N MET A 79 -12.22 -5.73 5.40
CA MET A 79 -12.49 -5.71 6.84
C MET A 79 -13.98 -5.79 7.19
N LYS A 80 -14.87 -5.32 6.31
CA LYS A 80 -16.30 -5.27 6.58
C LYS A 80 -16.89 -6.62 6.96
N ASP A 81 -16.60 -7.63 6.16
CA ASP A 81 -17.18 -8.97 6.31
C ASP A 81 -16.19 -9.94 6.98
N LEU A 82 -15.24 -9.41 7.76
CA LEU A 82 -14.22 -10.22 8.42
C LEU A 82 -14.83 -10.95 9.63
N PRO A 83 -14.80 -12.31 9.66
CA PRO A 83 -15.38 -13.08 10.76
C PRO A 83 -14.55 -12.91 12.04
N GLN A 84 -15.11 -12.33 13.11
CA GLN A 84 -14.34 -11.98 14.31
C GLN A 84 -14.06 -13.16 15.25
N GLU A 85 -14.87 -14.21 15.17
CA GLU A 85 -14.88 -15.32 16.15
C GLU A 85 -13.77 -16.36 15.90
N ASN A 86 -13.38 -16.58 14.64
CA ASN A 86 -12.50 -17.69 14.25
C ASN A 86 -11.28 -17.22 13.48
N VAL A 87 -10.08 -17.39 14.05
CA VAL A 87 -8.81 -17.02 13.42
C VAL A 87 -8.60 -17.74 12.07
N LYS A 88 -8.97 -19.03 11.98
CA LYS A 88 -8.89 -19.80 10.73
C LYS A 88 -9.78 -19.21 9.63
N LEU A 89 -10.98 -18.75 9.99
CA LEU A 89 -11.89 -18.08 9.04
C LEU A 89 -11.36 -16.69 8.65
N GLN A 90 -10.73 -15.96 9.58
CA GLN A 90 -10.07 -14.68 9.28
C GLN A 90 -8.96 -14.86 8.25
N MET A 91 -8.07 -15.84 8.46
CA MET A 91 -6.99 -16.14 7.53
C MET A 91 -7.53 -16.55 6.16
N LYS A 92 -8.54 -17.42 6.10
CA LYS A 92 -9.18 -17.83 4.84
C LYS A 92 -9.82 -16.63 4.12
N HIS A 93 -10.44 -15.72 4.86
CA HIS A 93 -11.05 -14.51 4.29
C HIS A 93 -10.02 -13.55 3.73
N ILE A 94 -8.95 -13.26 4.48
CA ILE A 94 -7.82 -12.43 4.03
C ILE A 94 -7.17 -13.05 2.79
N PHE A 95 -6.94 -14.36 2.81
CA PHE A 95 -6.36 -15.08 1.69
C PHE A 95 -7.25 -14.98 0.43
N LYS A 96 -8.55 -15.21 0.57
CA LYS A 96 -9.52 -15.04 -0.53
C LYS A 96 -9.49 -13.62 -1.09
N TRP A 97 -9.51 -12.59 -0.24
CA TRP A 97 -9.44 -11.20 -0.69
C TRP A 97 -8.11 -10.86 -1.36
N SER A 98 -6.98 -11.36 -0.83
CA SER A 98 -5.67 -11.16 -1.45
C SER A 98 -5.61 -11.76 -2.85
N ILE A 99 -6.20 -12.94 -3.08
CA ILE A 99 -6.29 -13.56 -4.41
C ILE A 99 -7.15 -12.71 -5.34
N ILE A 100 -8.30 -12.21 -4.88
CA ILE A 100 -9.17 -11.34 -5.68
C ILE A 100 -8.40 -10.08 -6.10
N CYS A 101 -7.69 -9.44 -5.18
CA CYS A 101 -6.87 -8.26 -5.49
C CYS A 101 -5.73 -8.58 -6.48
N ALA A 102 -5.01 -9.68 -6.27
CA ALA A 102 -3.97 -10.14 -7.20
C ALA A 102 -4.55 -10.48 -8.59
N PHE A 103 -5.75 -11.05 -8.66
CA PHE A 103 -6.41 -11.33 -9.92
C PHE A 103 -6.81 -10.04 -10.66
N CYS A 104 -7.38 -9.05 -9.95
CA CYS A 104 -7.65 -7.73 -10.52
C CYS A 104 -6.36 -7.06 -11.04
N GLU A 105 -5.26 -7.20 -10.30
CA GLU A 105 -3.97 -6.68 -10.70
C GLU A 105 -3.38 -7.40 -11.93
N PHE A 106 -3.57 -8.72 -12.02
CA PHE A 106 -3.19 -9.51 -13.19
C PHE A 106 -3.95 -9.07 -14.45
N ILE A 107 -5.24 -8.77 -14.34
CA ILE A 107 -6.02 -8.16 -15.42
C ILE A 107 -5.44 -6.78 -15.78
N GLY A 108 -5.05 -5.98 -14.77
CA GLY A 108 -4.37 -4.70 -14.96
C GLY A 108 -3.05 -4.83 -15.72
N LEU A 109 -2.26 -5.87 -15.44
CA LEU A 109 -1.03 -6.18 -16.16
C LEU A 109 -1.31 -6.53 -17.62
N LYS A 110 -2.27 -7.42 -17.88
CA LYS A 110 -2.65 -7.83 -19.25
C LYS A 110 -3.19 -6.67 -20.08
N THR A 111 -3.88 -5.73 -19.45
CA THR A 111 -4.43 -4.53 -20.09
C THR A 111 -3.43 -3.37 -20.21
N LYS A 112 -2.15 -3.60 -19.85
CA LYS A 112 -1.05 -2.61 -19.86
C LYS A 112 -1.34 -1.38 -18.98
N LEU A 113 -2.14 -1.56 -17.92
CA LEU A 113 -2.42 -0.53 -16.92
C LEU A 113 -1.32 -0.47 -15.85
N ILE A 114 -0.63 -1.59 -15.63
CA ILE A 114 0.37 -1.79 -14.59
C ILE A 114 1.58 -2.48 -15.20
N PHE A 115 2.78 -2.03 -14.85
CA PHE A 115 4.04 -2.65 -15.25
C PHE A 115 4.83 -3.09 -14.03
N PHE A 116 5.33 -4.32 -14.12
CA PHE A 116 6.30 -4.86 -13.18
C PHE A 116 7.71 -4.64 -13.72
N LYS A 117 8.58 -4.12 -12.87
CA LYS A 117 9.99 -3.86 -13.19
C LYS A 117 10.87 -4.50 -12.12
N ASN A 118 12.16 -4.63 -12.41
CA ASN A 118 13.17 -5.02 -11.41
C ASN A 118 12.92 -6.39 -10.73
N GLY A 119 12.36 -7.35 -11.46
CA GLY A 119 12.10 -8.71 -10.95
C GLY A 119 10.82 -8.84 -10.11
N TRP A 120 9.99 -7.80 -10.08
CA TRP A 120 8.65 -7.88 -9.49
C TRP A 120 7.75 -8.78 -10.34
N ASN A 121 6.88 -9.54 -9.68
CA ASN A 121 5.92 -10.44 -10.31
C ASN A 121 4.60 -10.41 -9.54
N ILE A 122 3.58 -11.10 -10.07
CA ILE A 122 2.25 -11.10 -9.47
C ILE A 122 2.24 -11.77 -8.07
N PHE A 123 3.14 -12.71 -7.84
CA PHE A 123 3.29 -13.38 -6.55
C PHE A 123 3.74 -12.40 -5.46
N TRP A 124 4.67 -11.49 -5.76
CA TRP A 124 5.08 -10.44 -4.83
C TRP A 124 3.95 -9.46 -4.53
N SER A 125 3.17 -9.06 -5.54
CA SER A 125 1.97 -8.24 -5.31
C SER A 125 0.95 -8.93 -4.41
N TRP A 126 0.71 -10.21 -4.66
CA TRP A 126 -0.18 -11.03 -3.83
C TRP A 126 0.29 -11.10 -2.37
N LEU A 127 1.58 -11.33 -2.14
CA LEU A 127 2.18 -11.34 -0.81
C LEU A 127 2.03 -9.99 -0.10
N ILE A 128 2.19 -8.87 -0.82
CA ILE A 128 1.96 -7.52 -0.29
C ILE A 128 0.50 -7.33 0.14
N TYR A 129 -0.49 -7.83 -0.61
CA TYR A 129 -1.89 -7.76 -0.18
C TYR A 129 -2.14 -8.55 1.11
N ILE A 130 -1.52 -9.73 1.26
CA ILE A 130 -1.61 -10.50 2.51
C ILE A 130 -1.08 -9.66 3.68
N PHE A 131 0.11 -9.05 3.53
CA PHE A 131 0.68 -8.19 4.57
C PHE A 131 -0.18 -6.94 4.81
N LEU A 132 -0.70 -6.30 3.77
CA LEU A 132 -1.57 -5.12 3.85
C LEU A 132 -2.78 -5.39 4.74
N PHE A 133 -3.52 -6.48 4.46
CA PHE A 133 -4.72 -6.82 5.23
C PHE A 133 -4.39 -7.32 6.63
N THR A 134 -3.36 -8.15 6.77
CA THR A 134 -2.99 -8.75 8.07
C THR A 134 -2.41 -7.69 9.01
N PHE A 135 -1.43 -6.90 8.57
CA PHE A 135 -0.83 -5.86 9.40
C PHE A 135 -1.80 -4.72 9.66
N GLY A 136 -2.62 -4.34 8.69
CA GLY A 136 -3.69 -3.37 8.91
C GLY A 136 -4.68 -3.83 9.98
N TYR A 137 -5.09 -5.10 9.96
CA TYR A 137 -5.97 -5.66 11.00
C TYR A 137 -5.28 -5.69 12.38
N ILE A 138 -4.06 -6.21 12.47
CA ILE A 138 -3.36 -6.29 13.76
C ILE A 138 -3.06 -4.88 14.30
N ASN A 139 -2.78 -3.89 13.45
CA ASN A 139 -2.55 -2.51 13.88
C ASN A 139 -3.77 -1.90 14.60
N THR A 140 -4.99 -2.37 14.30
CA THR A 140 -6.18 -1.95 15.07
C THR A 140 -6.21 -2.50 16.49
N LYS A 141 -5.59 -3.66 16.73
CA LYS A 141 -5.56 -4.32 18.05
C LYS A 141 -4.30 -4.00 18.85
N ARG A 142 -3.13 -3.98 18.21
CA ARG A 142 -1.80 -3.85 18.83
C ARG A 142 -0.86 -3.02 17.93
N PRO A 143 -0.99 -1.68 17.91
CA PRO A 143 -0.21 -0.82 17.02
C PRO A 143 1.30 -0.87 17.27
N LEU A 144 1.74 -0.98 18.53
CA LEU A 144 3.16 -1.03 18.87
C LEU A 144 3.84 -2.31 18.36
N PHE A 145 3.13 -3.45 18.44
CA PHE A 145 3.64 -4.74 17.96
C PHE A 145 3.76 -4.79 16.44
N ILE A 146 3.04 -3.94 15.70
CA ILE A 146 3.17 -3.91 14.25
C ILE A 146 4.43 -3.21 13.79
N TRP A 147 4.97 -2.26 14.54
CA TRP A 147 6.26 -1.66 14.20
C TRP A 147 7.40 -2.69 14.26
N THR A 148 7.38 -3.60 15.24
CA THR A 148 8.39 -4.66 15.35
C THR A 148 8.30 -5.70 14.23
N LEU A 149 7.12 -5.92 13.64
CA LEU A 149 6.96 -6.82 12.48
C LEU A 149 7.20 -6.13 11.13
N SER A 150 6.75 -4.88 11.01
CA SER A 150 6.81 -4.12 9.75
C SER A 150 8.23 -3.71 9.38
N VAL A 151 9.06 -3.33 10.36
CA VAL A 151 10.46 -2.94 10.11
C VAL A 151 11.28 -4.09 9.52
N PRO A 152 11.31 -5.30 10.11
CA PRO A 152 12.00 -6.45 9.50
C PRO A 152 11.44 -6.81 8.12
N THR A 153 10.11 -6.77 7.96
CA THR A 153 9.47 -7.06 6.67
C THR A 153 9.95 -6.07 5.60
N LEU A 154 9.96 -4.77 5.92
CA LEU A 154 10.46 -3.73 5.03
C LEU A 154 11.94 -3.96 4.68
N LEU A 155 12.79 -4.23 5.68
CA LEU A 155 14.22 -4.51 5.47
C LEU A 155 14.44 -5.70 4.54
N PHE A 156 13.68 -6.79 4.70
CA PHE A 156 13.73 -7.94 3.82
C PHE A 156 13.46 -7.56 2.36
N PHE A 157 12.39 -6.78 2.10
CA PHE A 157 12.07 -6.32 0.74
C PHE A 157 13.14 -5.38 0.18
N LEU A 158 13.68 -4.49 1.01
CA LEU A 158 14.74 -3.57 0.60
C LEU A 158 16.01 -4.33 0.17
N LEU A 159 16.41 -5.37 0.92
CA LEU A 159 17.55 -6.21 0.57
C LEU A 159 17.27 -7.07 -0.67
N LYS A 160 16.12 -7.75 -0.71
CA LYS A 160 15.72 -8.63 -1.81
C LYS A 160 15.69 -7.92 -3.15
N PHE A 161 15.15 -6.71 -3.18
CA PHE A 161 15.02 -5.91 -4.40
C PHE A 161 16.14 -4.88 -4.56
N LYS A 162 17.25 -5.02 -3.82
CA LYS A 162 18.44 -4.15 -3.89
C LYS A 162 18.04 -2.68 -3.98
N ALA A 163 17.24 -2.24 -3.00
CA ALA A 163 16.82 -0.85 -2.93
C ALA A 163 18.07 0.05 -2.87
N PRO A 164 18.11 1.17 -3.60
CA PRO A 164 19.27 2.06 -3.64
C PRO A 164 19.37 2.92 -2.36
N ILE A 165 19.51 2.28 -1.21
CA ILE A 165 19.54 2.90 0.12
C ILE A 165 20.71 3.87 0.24
N TYR A 166 21.87 3.54 -0.33
CA TYR A 166 23.10 4.35 -0.21
C TYR A 166 22.95 5.80 -0.71
N ARG A 167 22.03 6.08 -1.65
CA ARG A 167 21.77 7.45 -2.16
C ARG A 167 20.49 8.08 -1.63
N ILE A 168 19.73 7.35 -0.82
CA ILE A 168 18.61 7.89 -0.04
C ILE A 168 19.26 8.35 1.25
N THR A 169 19.85 9.54 1.21
CA THR A 169 20.30 10.19 2.42
C THR A 169 19.15 10.18 3.42
N ILE A 170 19.34 9.44 4.52
CA ILE A 170 18.56 9.55 5.76
C ILE A 170 18.48 11.03 6.20
N LEU A 171 19.38 11.87 5.67
CA LEU A 171 19.43 13.32 5.82
C LEU A 171 18.33 14.11 5.07
N GLY A 172 17.38 13.52 4.34
CA GLY A 172 16.34 14.30 3.63
C GLY A 172 15.61 15.37 4.48
N PRO A 173 14.98 14.99 5.61
CA PRO A 173 14.35 15.96 6.52
C PRO A 173 15.32 16.55 7.57
N LEU A 174 16.36 15.82 7.97
CA LEU A 174 17.31 16.28 9.00
C LEU A 174 18.31 17.33 8.48
N PHE A 175 18.68 17.29 7.19
CA PHE A 175 19.58 18.31 6.61
C PHE A 175 18.90 19.67 6.46
N PHE A 176 17.57 19.71 6.38
CA PHE A 176 16.83 20.99 6.33
C PHE A 176 17.05 21.80 7.61
N PHE A 177 17.11 21.14 8.77
CA PHE A 177 17.41 21.78 10.05
C PHE A 177 18.89 22.15 10.22
N ILE A 178 19.81 21.38 9.64
CA ILE A 178 21.26 21.65 9.75
C ILE A 178 21.68 22.83 8.87
N ARG A 179 20.99 23.08 7.74
CA ARG A 179 21.35 24.17 6.82
C ARG A 179 20.99 25.57 7.31
N GLN A 180 20.05 25.72 8.24
CA GLN A 180 19.70 27.04 8.81
C GLN A 180 20.73 27.56 9.84
N LYS A 181 21.74 26.78 10.21
CA LYS A 181 22.72 27.14 11.25
C LYS A 181 24.08 27.64 10.74
N LYS A 182 24.24 27.96 9.45
CA LYS A 182 25.45 28.67 8.98
C LYS A 182 25.21 30.18 8.99
N PRO A 183 25.72 30.95 9.97
CA PRO A 183 25.85 32.38 9.81
C PRO A 183 26.86 32.65 8.69
N THR A 184 26.47 33.49 7.74
CA THR A 184 27.36 34.16 6.80
C THR A 184 28.34 35.02 7.60
N LEU A 185 29.61 34.64 7.58
CA LEU A 185 30.75 35.52 7.81
C LEU A 185 31.27 35.97 6.45
#